data_AF-A0A455C748-F1
#
_entry.id   AF-A0A455C748-F1
#
_cell.length_a   1.000
_cell.length_b   1.000
_cell.length_c   1.000
_cell.angle_alpha   90.00
_cell.angle_beta   90.00
_cell.angle_gamma   90.00
#
_symmetry.space_group_name_H-M   'P 1'
#
loop_
_entity.id
_entity.type
_entity.pdbx_description
1 polymer ?
#
loop_
_entity_poly.entity_id
_entity_poly.type
_entity_poly.pdbx_seq_one_letter_code
_entity_poly.pdbx_strand_id
1 'polypeptide(L)'
;MGQQISDQTQLVLNKLPEKVAKHVTLVRESGSLTYEEFLGRVAELNDVTAKVASGQEKHLLFEVQPGSDSSAFWKVVVRVVCTKINKSSGIVEASRIMNLYQFIQLYKDITSQAAGVLAQSSTSEDPDENSSSVTSCQASLWMGRVKQLTDEEECCICMDGRADLILPCAHSFCQKCIDKW
;
A
#
# COMPACT_ATOMS: atom_id res chain seq x y z
N MET A 1 -12.20 12.27 -35.07
CA MET A 1 -12.95 12.97 -34.02
C MET A 1 -12.74 12.28 -32.66
N GLY A 2 -11.55 12.41 -32.04
CA GLY A 2 -11.22 11.66 -30.82
C GLY A 2 -10.41 12.42 -29.76
N GLN A 3 -10.20 13.74 -29.94
CA GLN A 3 -9.28 14.50 -29.09
C GLN A 3 -9.96 15.29 -27.97
N GLN A 4 -11.26 15.62 -28.09
CA GLN A 4 -11.95 16.46 -27.08
C GLN A 4 -12.35 15.74 -25.78
N ILE A 5 -12.39 14.40 -25.75
CA ILE A 5 -12.76 13.62 -24.56
C ILE A 5 -11.63 13.55 -23.53
N SER A 6 -10.37 13.61 -23.98
CA SER A 6 -9.20 13.54 -23.09
C SER A 6 -9.07 14.80 -22.23
N ASP A 7 -9.26 15.98 -22.83
CA ASP A 7 -9.11 17.27 -22.14
C ASP A 7 -10.23 17.51 -21.12
N GLN A 8 -11.46 17.09 -21.42
CA GLN A 8 -12.59 17.24 -20.49
C GLN A 8 -12.44 16.33 -19.27
N THR A 9 -11.88 15.12 -19.44
CA THR A 9 -11.62 14.19 -18.33
C THR A 9 -10.52 14.71 -17.40
N GLN A 10 -9.46 15.32 -17.95
CA GLN A 10 -8.42 15.96 -17.14
C GLN A 10 -8.94 17.16 -16.35
N LEU A 11 -9.82 17.99 -16.94
CA LEU A 11 -10.41 19.14 -16.25
C LEU A 11 -11.30 18.75 -15.05
N VAL A 12 -12.03 17.63 -15.14
CA VAL A 12 -12.87 17.14 -14.05
C VAL A 12 -12.04 16.52 -12.92
N LEU A 13 -10.97 15.81 -13.23
CA LEU A 13 -10.02 15.27 -12.23
C LEU A 13 -9.37 16.36 -11.39
N ASN A 14 -9.04 17.51 -11.98
CA ASN A 14 -8.45 18.65 -11.27
C ASN A 14 -9.41 19.34 -10.28
N LYS A 15 -10.73 19.07 -10.35
CA LYS A 15 -11.75 19.62 -9.44
C LYS A 15 -12.18 18.66 -8.33
N LEU A 16 -11.65 17.44 -8.31
CA LEU A 16 -11.95 16.45 -7.29
C LEU A 16 -11.09 16.69 -6.04
N PRO A 17 -11.59 16.38 -4.83
CA PRO A 17 -10.74 16.34 -3.65
C PRO A 17 -9.54 15.42 -3.89
N GLU A 18 -8.36 15.81 -3.42
CA GLU A 18 -7.08 15.15 -3.74
C GLU A 18 -7.09 13.63 -3.46
N LYS A 19 -7.81 13.21 -2.42
CA LYS A 19 -8.03 11.79 -2.10
C LYS A 19 -8.78 11.02 -3.19
N VAL A 20 -9.80 11.64 -3.78
CA VAL A 20 -10.63 11.03 -4.83
C VAL A 20 -9.86 10.96 -6.14
N ALA A 21 -9.08 11.99 -6.48
CA ALA A 21 -8.21 11.97 -7.67
C ALA A 21 -7.15 10.85 -7.61
N LYS A 22 -6.52 10.66 -6.43
CA LYS A 22 -5.59 9.55 -6.17
C LYS A 22 -6.27 8.19 -6.32
N HIS A 23 -7.48 8.02 -5.76
CA HIS A 23 -8.27 6.79 -5.93
C HIS A 23 -8.59 6.50 -7.40
N VAL A 24 -9.03 7.48 -8.19
CA VAL A 24 -9.39 7.27 -9.61
C VAL A 24 -8.19 6.82 -10.44
N THR A 25 -7.01 7.39 -10.17
CA THR A 25 -5.77 7.02 -10.88
C THR A 25 -5.38 5.57 -10.57
N LEU A 26 -5.44 5.18 -9.30
CA LEU A 26 -5.16 3.82 -8.85
C LEU A 26 -6.18 2.80 -9.38
N VAL A 27 -7.47 3.17 -9.45
CA VAL A 27 -8.52 2.31 -10.04
C VAL A 27 -8.26 2.09 -11.52
N ARG A 28 -7.90 3.14 -12.27
CA ARG A 28 -7.62 3.04 -13.71
C ARG A 28 -6.43 2.11 -13.98
N GLU A 29 -5.35 2.26 -13.24
CA GLU A 29 -4.17 1.40 -13.39
C GLU A 29 -4.42 -0.05 -12.97
N SER A 30 -5.18 -0.26 -11.89
CA SER A 30 -5.59 -1.60 -11.46
C SER A 30 -6.44 -2.28 -12.54
N GLY A 31 -7.24 -1.50 -13.28
CA GLY A 31 -8.06 -1.96 -14.38
C GLY A 31 -7.27 -2.58 -15.54
N SER A 32 -6.10 -2.05 -15.89
CA SER A 32 -5.25 -2.56 -16.98
C SER A 32 -4.23 -3.61 -16.54
N LEU A 33 -3.99 -3.77 -15.24
CA LEU A 33 -2.96 -4.67 -14.69
C LEU A 33 -3.20 -6.14 -15.08
N THR A 34 -2.23 -6.77 -15.74
CA THR A 34 -2.28 -8.22 -16.00
C THR A 34 -1.88 -9.00 -14.75
N TYR A 35 -2.22 -10.29 -14.72
CA TYR A 35 -1.88 -11.15 -13.59
C TYR A 35 -0.36 -11.32 -13.44
N GLU A 36 0.36 -11.44 -14.56
CA GLU A 36 1.82 -11.54 -14.59
C GLU A 36 2.49 -10.27 -14.05
N GLU A 37 2.02 -9.09 -14.47
CA GLU A 37 2.51 -7.82 -13.94
C GLU A 37 2.24 -7.68 -12.44
N PHE A 38 1.08 -8.16 -11.96
CA PHE A 38 0.77 -8.17 -10.54
C PHE A 38 1.75 -9.03 -9.75
N LEU A 39 2.00 -10.27 -10.17
CA LEU A 39 2.98 -11.14 -9.52
C LEU A 39 4.40 -10.56 -9.60
N GLY A 40 4.75 -9.95 -10.74
CA GLY A 40 6.01 -9.23 -10.91
C GLY A 40 6.19 -8.12 -9.88
N ARG A 41 5.14 -7.32 -9.62
CA ARG A 41 5.15 -6.28 -8.58
C ARG A 41 5.30 -6.85 -7.17
N VAL A 42 4.68 -8.00 -6.86
CA VAL A 42 4.85 -8.68 -5.56
C VAL A 42 6.30 -9.11 -5.37
N ALA A 43 6.91 -9.74 -6.38
CA ALA A 43 8.31 -10.16 -6.35
C ALA A 43 9.27 -8.97 -6.22
N GLU A 44 9.06 -7.92 -7.03
CA GLU A 44 9.87 -6.69 -6.97
C GLU A 44 9.80 -6.05 -5.58
N LEU A 45 8.62 -6.01 -4.96
CA LEU A 45 8.47 -5.42 -3.63
C LEU A 45 9.24 -6.18 -2.56
N ASN A 46 9.26 -7.52 -2.64
CA ASN A 46 10.11 -8.35 -1.78
C ASN A 46 11.60 -8.04 -1.99
N ASP A 47 12.05 -7.94 -3.24
CA ASP A 47 13.44 -7.61 -3.55
C ASP A 47 13.84 -6.22 -3.04
N VAL A 48 13.00 -5.21 -3.28
CA VAL A 48 13.24 -3.83 -2.87
C VAL A 48 13.29 -3.72 -1.35
N THR A 49 12.30 -4.29 -0.66
CA THR A 49 12.26 -4.22 0.80
C THR A 49 13.40 -5.01 1.45
N ALA A 50 13.82 -6.14 0.86
CA ALA A 50 15.00 -6.87 1.31
C ALA A 50 16.29 -6.08 1.11
N LYS A 51 16.48 -5.44 -0.06
CA LYS A 51 17.64 -4.59 -0.36
C LYS A 51 17.75 -3.39 0.59
N VAL A 52 16.65 -2.67 0.80
CA VAL A 52 16.62 -1.50 1.69
C VAL A 52 16.78 -1.92 3.17
N ALA A 53 16.28 -3.09 3.54
CA ALA A 53 16.49 -3.67 4.87
C ALA A 53 17.81 -4.45 5.00
N SER A 54 18.75 -4.32 4.04
CA SER A 54 20.07 -4.93 4.16
C SER A 54 20.78 -4.37 5.39
N GLY A 55 21.25 -5.24 6.28
CA GLY A 55 21.80 -4.86 7.58
C GLY A 55 20.77 -4.59 8.70
N GLN A 56 19.47 -4.61 8.41
CA GLN A 56 18.41 -4.55 9.44
C GLN A 56 17.96 -5.95 9.84
N GLU A 57 17.62 -6.13 11.13
CA GLU A 57 17.09 -7.39 11.66
C GLU A 57 15.67 -7.70 11.19
N LYS A 58 14.91 -6.70 10.76
CA LYS A 58 13.49 -6.85 10.39
C LYS A 58 13.31 -6.55 8.91
N HIS A 59 12.41 -7.29 8.26
CA HIS A 59 12.01 -7.03 6.89
C HIS A 59 10.54 -7.37 6.67
N LEU A 60 10.01 -6.93 5.52
CA LEU A 60 8.67 -7.26 5.08
C LEU A 60 8.73 -8.37 4.03
N LEU A 61 7.71 -9.21 4.05
CA LEU A 61 7.44 -10.25 3.07
C LEU A 61 6.02 -10.03 2.52
N PHE A 62 5.87 -10.16 1.21
CA PHE A 62 4.62 -10.03 0.49
C PHE A 62 4.30 -11.33 -0.24
N GLU A 63 3.11 -11.86 -0.01
CA GLU A 63 2.65 -13.10 -0.61
C GLU A 63 1.19 -12.97 -1.04
N VAL A 64 0.82 -13.65 -2.13
CA VAL A 64 -0.58 -13.77 -2.53
C VAL A 64 -1.26 -14.79 -1.62
N GLN A 65 -2.38 -14.41 -1.01
CA GLN A 65 -3.13 -15.32 -0.16
C GLN A 65 -3.64 -16.49 -1.00
N PRO A 66 -3.34 -17.75 -0.63
CA PRO A 66 -3.73 -18.92 -1.41
C PRO A 66 -5.24 -18.96 -1.67
N GLY A 67 -5.62 -19.17 -2.93
CA GLY A 67 -7.02 -19.26 -3.37
C GLY A 67 -7.72 -17.91 -3.54
N SER A 68 -7.08 -16.79 -3.22
CA SER A 68 -7.64 -15.45 -3.47
C SER A 68 -7.52 -15.02 -4.94
N ASP A 69 -6.63 -15.65 -5.70
CA ASP A 69 -6.26 -15.35 -7.08
C ASP A 69 -6.75 -16.39 -8.09
N SER A 70 -7.42 -17.45 -7.65
CA SER A 70 -7.76 -18.61 -8.49
C SER A 70 -8.89 -18.39 -9.50
N SER A 71 -9.51 -17.21 -9.53
CA SER A 71 -10.67 -16.91 -10.39
C SER A 71 -10.34 -15.94 -11.52
N ALA A 72 -11.13 -15.95 -12.60
CA ALA A 72 -11.00 -14.96 -13.67
C ALA A 72 -11.24 -13.51 -13.19
N PHE A 73 -11.95 -13.33 -12.08
CA PHE A 73 -12.17 -12.04 -11.42
C PHE A 73 -11.15 -11.76 -10.31
N TRP A 74 -9.94 -12.35 -10.41
CA TRP A 74 -8.88 -12.26 -9.40
C TRP A 74 -8.65 -10.83 -8.91
N LYS A 75 -8.74 -9.80 -9.77
CA LYS A 75 -8.54 -8.40 -9.36
C LYS A 75 -9.44 -7.92 -8.21
N VAL A 76 -10.63 -8.51 -8.09
CA VAL A 76 -11.60 -8.17 -7.03
C VAL A 76 -11.33 -8.99 -5.77
N VAL A 77 -10.99 -10.26 -5.95
CA VAL A 77 -10.91 -11.24 -4.86
C VAL A 77 -9.51 -11.43 -4.31
N VAL A 78 -8.47 -11.04 -5.05
CA VAL A 78 -7.07 -11.21 -4.67
C VAL A 78 -6.78 -10.46 -3.38
N ARG A 79 -6.00 -11.13 -2.53
CA ARG A 79 -5.52 -10.60 -1.27
C ARG A 79 -4.02 -10.80 -1.21
N VAL A 80 -3.33 -9.76 -0.77
CA VAL A 80 -1.89 -9.80 -0.52
C VAL A 80 -1.67 -9.77 0.98
N VAL A 81 -0.91 -10.73 1.48
CA VAL A 81 -0.47 -10.77 2.87
C VAL A 81 0.85 -10.04 2.94
N CYS A 82 0.94 -9.03 3.81
CA CYS A 82 2.19 -8.39 4.20
C CYS A 82 2.54 -8.85 5.61
N THR A 83 3.73 -9.42 5.77
CA THR A 83 4.22 -9.94 7.04
C THR A 83 5.54 -9.27 7.40
N LYS A 84 5.61 -8.69 8.59
CA LYS A 84 6.85 -8.20 9.19
C LYS A 84 7.47 -9.32 10.00
N ILE A 85 8.68 -9.74 9.63
CA ILE A 85 9.40 -10.81 10.31
C ILE A 85 10.76 -10.33 10.79
N ASN A 86 11.21 -10.90 11.92
CA ASN A 86 12.58 -10.77 12.39
C ASN A 86 13.44 -11.87 11.73
N LYS A 87 14.53 -11.48 11.06
CA LYS A 87 15.44 -12.37 10.33
C LYS A 87 16.19 -13.33 11.24
N SER A 88 16.57 -12.90 12.44
CA SER A 88 17.41 -13.71 13.33
C SER A 88 16.60 -14.78 14.07
N SER A 89 15.35 -14.47 14.42
CA SER A 89 14.47 -15.39 15.14
C SER A 89 13.44 -16.12 14.25
N GLY A 90 13.20 -15.62 13.04
CA GLY A 90 12.11 -16.10 12.17
C GLY A 90 10.71 -15.75 12.68
N ILE A 91 10.61 -14.96 13.76
CA ILE A 91 9.33 -14.65 14.39
C ILE A 91 8.57 -13.60 13.58
N VAL A 92 7.29 -13.86 13.36
CA VAL A 92 6.33 -12.89 12.81
C VAL A 92 5.97 -11.86 13.86
N GLU A 93 6.33 -10.60 13.61
CA GLU A 93 6.00 -9.48 14.51
C GLU A 93 4.65 -8.84 14.18
N ALA A 94 4.27 -8.82 12.91
CA ALA A 94 2.98 -8.29 12.46
C ALA A 94 2.60 -8.93 11.13
N SER A 95 1.29 -9.07 10.89
CA SER A 95 0.76 -9.47 9.60
C SER A 95 -0.53 -8.71 9.31
N ARG A 96 -0.71 -8.34 8.04
CA ARG A 96 -1.91 -7.66 7.53
C ARG A 96 -2.24 -8.17 6.14
N ILE A 97 -3.52 -8.24 5.85
CA ILE A 97 -4.04 -8.63 4.54
C ILE A 97 -4.58 -7.37 3.87
N MET A 98 -4.23 -7.17 2.61
CA MET A 98 -4.66 -6.03 1.81
C MET A 98 -5.30 -6.49 0.50
N ASN A 99 -6.21 -5.67 -0.01
CA ASN A 99 -6.79 -5.84 -1.33
C ASN A 99 -5.83 -5.35 -2.44
N LEU A 100 -6.20 -5.55 -3.70
CA LEU A 100 -5.37 -5.15 -4.84
C LEU A 100 -5.06 -3.64 -4.84
N TYR A 101 -6.07 -2.81 -4.56
CA TYR A 101 -5.91 -1.35 -4.57
C TYR A 101 -4.90 -0.88 -3.51
N GLN A 102 -5.05 -1.35 -2.28
CA GLN A 102 -4.15 -1.07 -1.17
C GLN A 102 -2.72 -1.52 -1.47
N PHE A 103 -2.57 -2.72 -2.07
CA PHE A 103 -1.28 -3.22 -2.51
C PHE A 103 -0.63 -2.34 -3.57
N ILE A 104 -1.36 -1.92 -4.61
CA ILE A 104 -0.81 -1.04 -5.65
C ILE A 104 -0.39 0.32 -5.08
N GLN A 105 -1.17 0.88 -4.15
CA GLN A 105 -0.82 2.11 -3.47
C GLN A 105 0.46 1.96 -2.65
N LEU A 106 0.56 0.89 -1.86
CA LEU A 106 1.75 0.59 -1.07
C LEU A 106 2.99 0.37 -1.95
N TYR A 107 2.85 -0.38 -3.04
CA TYR A 107 3.93 -0.63 -4.00
C TYR A 107 4.53 0.67 -4.52
N LYS A 108 3.69 1.65 -4.91
CA LYS A 108 4.16 2.97 -5.34
C LYS A 108 4.85 3.74 -4.23
N ASP A 109 4.26 3.74 -3.04
CA ASP A 109 4.80 4.44 -1.88
C ASP A 109 6.19 3.90 -1.51
N ILE A 110 6.37 2.57 -1.48
CA ILE A 110 7.64 1.91 -1.13
C ILE A 110 8.69 2.10 -2.23
N THR A 111 8.35 1.86 -3.51
CA THR A 111 9.31 1.99 -4.61
C THR A 111 9.82 3.43 -4.76
N SER A 112 8.95 4.42 -4.59
CA SER A 112 9.34 5.84 -4.58
C SER A 112 10.27 6.19 -3.41
N GLN A 113 10.05 5.63 -2.22
CA GLN A 113 10.90 5.88 -1.06
C GLN A 113 12.25 5.16 -1.17
N ALA A 114 12.23 3.90 -1.64
CA ALA A 114 13.42 3.08 -1.80
C ALA A 114 14.40 3.68 -2.81
N ALA A 115 13.91 4.28 -3.90
CA ALA A 115 14.76 4.97 -4.87
C ALA A 115 15.58 6.10 -4.22
N GLY A 116 14.99 6.85 -3.28
CA GLY A 116 15.69 7.91 -2.55
C GLY A 116 16.75 7.38 -1.57
N VAL A 117 16.44 6.29 -0.86
CA VAL A 117 17.35 5.68 0.12
C VAL A 117 18.55 5.03 -0.58
N LEU A 118 18.31 4.28 -1.66
CA LEU A 118 19.37 3.57 -2.39
C LEU A 118 20.33 4.53 -3.11
N ALA A 119 19.86 5.70 -3.54
CA ALA A 119 20.71 6.72 -4.16
C ALA A 119 21.70 7.36 -3.17
N GLN A 120 21.34 7.48 -1.88
CA GLN A 120 22.19 8.07 -0.84
C GLN A 120 23.33 7.15 -0.42
N SER A 121 23.14 5.83 -0.47
CA SER A 121 24.18 4.83 -0.15
C SER A 121 25.35 4.77 -1.15
N SER A 122 25.26 5.43 -2.30
CA SER A 122 26.27 5.44 -3.35
C SER A 122 27.20 6.68 -3.36
N THR A 123 26.99 7.65 -2.46
CA THR A 123 27.77 8.90 -2.41
C THR A 123 27.94 9.38 -0.97
N SER A 124 28.98 8.89 -0.27
CA SER A 124 29.66 9.61 0.82
C SER A 124 30.73 8.73 1.50
N GLU A 125 31.98 8.90 1.07
CA GLU A 125 33.14 8.86 1.99
C GLU A 125 33.22 10.28 2.57
N ASP A 126 32.78 10.49 3.81
CA ASP A 126 33.33 11.46 4.79
C ASP A 126 32.41 11.57 6.04
N PRO A 127 32.97 11.74 7.26
CA PRO A 127 32.23 11.74 8.51
C PRO A 127 31.93 13.16 8.98
N ASP A 128 30.65 13.54 9.04
CA ASP A 128 30.23 14.67 9.88
C ASP A 128 29.05 14.24 10.75
N GLU A 129 29.32 14.24 12.05
CA GLU A 129 28.38 13.92 13.11
C GLU A 129 27.28 14.99 13.18
N ASN A 130 26.10 14.57 13.66
CA ASN A 130 24.95 15.39 14.01
C ASN A 130 23.88 15.63 12.93
N SER A 131 23.29 14.53 12.43
CA SER A 131 21.84 14.48 12.20
C SER A 131 21.25 13.24 12.90
N SER A 132 20.87 13.45 14.15
CA SER A 132 19.93 12.65 14.96
C SER A 132 19.62 11.23 14.45
N SER A 133 20.43 10.27 14.90
CA SER A 133 20.02 9.00 15.50
C SER A 133 18.53 8.64 15.42
N VAL A 134 18.07 8.23 14.23
CA VAL A 134 16.97 7.28 14.05
C VAL A 134 17.27 6.54 12.75
N THR A 135 18.07 5.48 12.78
CA THR A 135 17.95 4.43 11.75
C THR A 135 16.61 3.74 12.00
N SER A 136 15.52 4.44 11.66
CA SER A 136 14.17 3.93 11.79
C SER A 136 14.13 2.63 10.98
N CYS A 137 13.74 1.55 11.64
CA CYS A 137 13.57 0.26 10.98
C CYS A 137 12.57 0.46 9.82
N GLN A 138 13.05 0.33 8.57
CA GLN A 138 12.24 0.64 7.38
C GLN A 138 11.03 -0.29 7.30
N ALA A 139 11.21 -1.54 7.72
CA ALA A 139 10.12 -2.49 7.86
C ALA A 139 9.03 -2.01 8.84
N SER A 140 9.40 -1.31 9.92
CA SER A 140 8.41 -0.76 10.88
C SER A 140 7.68 0.45 10.31
N LEU A 141 8.37 1.34 9.59
CA LEU A 141 7.77 2.48 8.91
C LEU A 141 6.74 2.01 7.87
N TRP A 142 7.14 1.11 6.98
CA TRP A 142 6.25 0.58 5.95
C TRP A 142 5.12 -0.27 6.53
N MET A 143 5.35 -1.04 7.60
CA MET A 143 4.28 -1.73 8.30
C MET A 143 3.26 -0.75 8.91
N GLY A 144 3.71 0.41 9.40
CA GLY A 144 2.83 1.50 9.83
C GLY A 144 1.96 2.02 8.68
N ARG A 145 2.52 2.16 7.48
CA ARG A 145 1.77 2.53 6.27
C ARG A 145 0.78 1.47 5.84
N VAL A 146 1.16 0.19 5.87
CA VAL A 146 0.25 -0.95 5.62
C VAL A 146 -0.94 -0.91 6.58
N LYS A 147 -0.67 -0.69 7.87
CA LYS A 147 -1.73 -0.54 8.87
C LYS A 147 -2.66 0.61 8.52
N GLN A 148 -2.14 1.79 8.19
CA GLN A 148 -2.98 2.92 7.81
C GLN A 148 -3.89 2.62 6.60
N LEU A 149 -3.34 2.02 5.54
CA LEU A 149 -4.09 1.68 4.33
C LEU A 149 -5.21 0.66 4.58
N THR A 150 -4.98 -0.26 5.52
CA THR A 150 -5.96 -1.30 5.88
C THR A 150 -7.01 -0.78 6.85
N ASP A 151 -6.61 0.03 7.84
CA ASP A 151 -7.50 0.65 8.82
C ASP A 151 -8.42 1.73 8.17
N GLU A 152 -8.00 2.42 7.10
CA GLU A 152 -8.83 3.42 6.39
C GLU A 152 -10.14 2.84 5.80
N GLU A 153 -10.22 1.52 5.61
CA GLU A 153 -11.42 0.83 5.13
C GLU A 153 -12.25 0.20 6.25
N GLU A 154 -11.83 0.33 7.52
CA GLU A 154 -12.52 -0.22 8.68
C GLU A 154 -13.46 0.79 9.34
N CYS A 155 -14.59 0.31 9.84
CA CYS A 155 -15.55 1.13 10.55
C CYS A 155 -14.96 1.60 11.88
N CYS A 156 -14.88 2.91 12.08
CA CYS A 156 -14.30 3.51 13.28
C CYS A 156 -15.08 3.26 14.58
N ILE A 157 -16.30 2.71 14.51
CA ILE A 157 -17.10 2.34 15.68
C ILE A 157 -16.75 0.93 16.16
N CYS A 158 -16.76 -0.06 15.26
CA CYS A 158 -16.54 -1.46 15.64
C CYS A 158 -15.14 -2.00 15.39
N MET A 159 -14.31 -1.28 14.61
CA MET A 159 -12.96 -1.69 14.21
C MET A 159 -12.90 -3.10 13.59
N ASP A 160 -13.97 -3.50 12.90
CA ASP A 160 -14.13 -4.87 12.37
C ASP A 160 -14.89 -4.86 11.02
N GLY A 161 -16.04 -4.19 10.98
CA GLY A 161 -16.84 -4.07 9.76
C GLY A 161 -16.22 -3.13 8.73
N ARG A 162 -16.45 -3.38 7.43
CA ARG A 162 -16.04 -2.49 6.34
C ARG A 162 -16.81 -1.16 6.38
N ALA A 163 -16.11 -0.04 6.21
CA ALA A 163 -16.66 1.32 6.24
C ALA A 163 -17.33 1.74 4.91
N ASP A 164 -18.44 1.08 4.55
CA ASP A 164 -19.11 1.24 3.26
C ASP A 164 -20.14 2.38 3.18
N LEU A 165 -20.51 2.99 4.31
CA LEU A 165 -21.48 4.08 4.36
C LEU A 165 -20.80 5.40 4.70
N ILE A 166 -20.89 6.38 3.80
CA ILE A 166 -20.43 7.75 4.05
C ILE A 166 -21.64 8.60 4.44
N LEU A 167 -21.65 9.10 5.68
CA LEU A 167 -22.67 10.04 6.14
C LEU A 167 -22.45 11.45 5.57
N PRO A 168 -23.45 12.35 5.61
CA PRO A 168 -23.29 13.75 5.16
C PRO A 168 -22.15 14.52 5.86
N CYS A 169 -21.72 14.06 7.04
CA CYS A 169 -20.55 14.59 7.76
C CYS A 169 -19.20 14.03 7.26
N ALA A 170 -19.20 13.30 6.14
CA ALA A 170 -18.03 12.71 5.48
C ALA A 170 -17.26 11.62 6.27
N HIS A 171 -17.86 11.06 7.32
CA HIS A 171 -17.32 9.91 8.03
C HIS A 171 -17.87 8.59 7.46
N SER A 172 -17.01 7.57 7.41
CA SER A 172 -17.32 6.25 6.85
C SER A 172 -17.56 5.22 7.96
N PHE A 173 -18.62 4.41 7.83
CA PHE A 173 -19.02 3.41 8.82
C PHE A 173 -19.56 2.13 8.18
N CYS A 174 -19.62 1.03 8.93
CA CYS A 174 -20.32 -0.17 8.48
C CYS A 174 -21.83 -0.04 8.73
N GLN A 175 -22.63 -0.69 7.87
CA GLN A 175 -24.09 -0.72 7.96
C GLN A 175 -24.57 -1.12 9.36
N LYS A 176 -23.98 -2.17 9.95
CA LYS A 176 -24.36 -2.68 11.28
C LYS A 176 -24.22 -1.66 12.40
N CYS A 177 -23.28 -0.72 12.30
CA CYS A 177 -23.08 0.31 13.32
C CYS A 177 -24.02 1.50 13.13
N ILE A 178 -24.32 1.87 11.88
CA ILE A 178 -25.25 2.96 11.57
C ILE A 178 -26.70 2.57 11.86
N ASP A 179 -27.09 1.32 11.56
CA ASP A 179 -28.46 0.85 11.82
C ASP A 179 -28.82 0.80 13.32
N LYS A 180 -27.81 0.84 14.21
CA LYS A 180 -27.97 0.78 15.66
C LYS A 180 -27.83 2.14 16.36
N TRP A 181 -27.65 3.22 15.60
CA TRP A 181 -27.45 4.57 16.10
C TRP A 181 -28.77 5.34 16.12
#